data_AF-A0A543EJI1-F1
#
_entry.id   AF-A0A543EJI1-F1
#
_cell.length_a   1.000
_cell.length_b   1.000
_cell.length_c   1.000
_cell.angle_alpha   90.00
_cell.angle_beta   90.00
_cell.angle_gamma   90.00
#
_symmetry.space_group_name_H-M   'P 1'
#
loop_
_entity.id
_entity.type
_entity.pdbx_description
1 polymer ?
#
loop_
_entity_poly.entity_id
_entity_poly.type
_entity_poly.pdbx_seq_one_letter_code
_entity_poly.pdbx_strand_id
1 'polypeptide(L)'
;MNNIIKLTRTELYDKVWATPLTTLSKEFNLSDNGLRKICKKFDIPLPPMGYWQKLQFGKKVVKTLLPQQENEKEIKIHVDRTKNDPNPINSLKQIVTEKIKSNSALILKVSERLSKPDEIVSKAQANLDTKKVHDSYEKIKGTISTDRGLPNIVVSPKNVSRSLRILDNLIKNFKTLGYKVSVDSEGLKFAAYEDKITLYIKEKSNIKDTTNERGWKSRDLIANGKLAVKIVQYGTIEFADTDKLLVEDQIEKILIKVETEFQRMAENRRVWKIESEKREELRKIEEAKQKLKDEELTKFIYFYNDAHRWKKFMILKEYFEHLKSTNTTDKEWLDWAEKKLDWYNPAKNAEDNLMEDVDKNSLEIKKKNRWEW
;
A
#
# COMPACT_ATOMS: atom_id res chain seq x y z
N MET A 1 1.28 28.57 14.53
CA MET A 1 1.18 28.86 15.98
C MET A 1 0.62 27.63 16.66
N ASN A 2 1.42 26.95 17.48
CA ASN A 2 1.01 25.75 18.22
C ASN A 2 0.06 26.16 19.34
N ASN A 3 -1.22 25.80 19.25
CA ASN A 3 -2.18 26.11 20.29
C ASN A 3 -2.19 24.96 21.31
N ILE A 4 -1.66 25.21 22.50
CA ILE A 4 -1.61 24.21 23.58
C ILE A 4 -2.85 24.42 24.44
N ILE A 5 -3.75 23.45 24.45
CA ILE A 5 -4.84 23.42 25.43
C ILE A 5 -4.27 22.84 26.73
N LYS A 6 -4.36 23.63 27.79
CA LYS A 6 -3.97 23.25 29.14
C LYS A 6 -5.22 22.90 29.92
N LEU A 7 -5.27 21.68 30.46
CA LEU A 7 -6.35 21.21 31.30
C LEU A 7 -5.78 20.58 32.56
N THR A 8 -6.52 20.69 33.66
CA THR A 8 -6.25 19.89 34.85
C THR A 8 -6.73 18.44 34.65
N ARG A 9 -6.19 17.53 35.46
CA ARG A 9 -6.60 16.12 35.44
C ARG A 9 -8.09 15.94 35.77
N THR A 10 -8.59 16.76 36.70
CA THR A 10 -10.00 16.80 37.10
C THR A 10 -10.90 17.31 35.97
N GLU A 11 -10.52 18.39 35.29
CA GLU A 11 -11.28 18.93 34.16
C GLU A 11 -11.39 17.92 33.00
N LEU A 12 -10.31 17.21 32.67
CA LEU A 12 -10.35 16.19 31.62
C LEU A 12 -11.21 15.00 32.05
N TYR A 13 -11.14 14.59 33.31
CA TYR A 13 -12.03 13.56 33.87
C TYR A 13 -13.50 13.97 33.74
N ASP A 14 -13.88 15.17 34.15
CA ASP A 14 -15.28 15.59 34.07
C ASP A 14 -15.80 15.65 32.63
N LYS A 15 -14.98 16.14 31.69
CA LYS A 15 -15.32 16.12 30.26
C LYS A 15 -15.53 14.71 29.72
N VAL A 16 -14.65 13.77 30.07
CA VAL A 16 -14.72 12.36 29.64
C VAL A 16 -15.98 11.65 30.16
N TRP A 17 -16.45 12.04 31.36
CA TRP A 17 -17.67 11.48 31.96
C TRP A 17 -18.94 12.26 31.62
N ALA A 18 -18.83 13.43 30.98
CA ALA A 18 -19.95 14.25 30.50
C ALA A 18 -20.31 13.98 29.03
N THR A 19 -19.32 13.63 28.20
CA THR A 19 -19.51 13.43 26.76
C THR A 19 -18.81 12.15 26.26
N PRO A 20 -19.40 11.39 25.31
CA PRO A 20 -18.72 10.26 24.68
C PRO A 20 -17.36 10.62 24.10
N LEU A 21 -16.36 9.75 24.31
CA LEU A 21 -14.96 9.98 23.93
C LEU A 21 -14.78 10.27 22.43
N THR A 22 -15.63 9.67 21.59
CA THR A 22 -15.66 9.86 20.13
C THR A 22 -16.08 11.26 19.70
N THR A 23 -16.88 11.95 20.52
CA THR A 23 -17.28 13.35 20.31
C THR A 23 -16.23 14.26 20.92
N LEU A 24 -15.83 13.98 22.16
CA LEU A 24 -14.85 14.77 22.89
C LEU A 24 -13.48 14.83 22.18
N SER A 25 -13.06 13.74 21.52
CA SER A 25 -11.78 13.72 20.79
C SER A 25 -11.75 14.74 19.65
N LYS A 26 -12.89 15.05 19.02
CA LYS A 26 -12.98 16.04 17.94
C LYS A 26 -12.74 17.46 18.44
N GLU A 27 -13.23 17.80 19.63
CA GLU A 27 -12.99 19.11 20.26
C GLU A 27 -11.49 19.37 20.49
N PHE A 28 -10.73 18.31 20.77
CA PHE A 28 -9.28 18.37 20.94
C PHE A 28 -8.48 18.15 19.65
N ASN A 29 -9.14 17.99 18.50
CA ASN A 29 -8.53 17.58 17.22
C ASN A 29 -7.65 16.31 17.35
N LEU A 30 -8.13 15.33 18.10
CA LEU A 30 -7.48 14.04 18.34
C LEU A 30 -8.35 12.87 17.83
N SER A 31 -7.71 11.75 17.52
CA SER A 31 -8.43 10.49 17.35
C SER A 31 -8.92 9.96 18.70
N ASP A 32 -9.98 9.14 18.72
CA ASP A 32 -10.49 8.47 19.93
C ASP A 32 -9.36 7.75 20.68
N ASN A 33 -8.51 7.02 19.95
CA ASN A 33 -7.35 6.34 20.51
C ASN A 33 -6.27 7.30 21.03
N GLY A 34 -6.10 8.47 20.38
CA GLY A 34 -5.21 9.53 20.84
C GLY A 34 -5.64 10.09 22.19
N LEU A 35 -6.93 10.42 22.35
CA LEU A 35 -7.48 10.89 23.61
C LEU A 35 -7.45 9.81 24.70
N ARG A 36 -7.71 8.53 24.33
CA ARG A 36 -7.59 7.38 25.23
C ARG A 36 -6.17 7.18 25.76
N LYS A 37 -5.15 7.35 24.92
CA LYS A 37 -3.74 7.30 25.33
C LYS A 37 -3.40 8.41 26.34
N ILE A 38 -3.95 9.61 26.14
CA ILE A 38 -3.78 10.72 27.10
C ILE A 38 -4.44 10.35 28.44
N CYS A 39 -5.69 9.90 28.44
CA CYS A 39 -6.38 9.49 29.66
C CYS A 39 -5.61 8.39 30.41
N LYS A 40 -5.10 7.38 29.69
CA LYS A 40 -4.27 6.32 30.27
C LYS A 40 -2.95 6.84 30.85
N LYS A 41 -2.30 7.77 30.16
CA LYS A 41 -1.03 8.37 30.61
C LYS A 41 -1.18 9.16 31.92
N PHE A 42 -2.33 9.80 32.12
CA PHE A 42 -2.63 10.58 33.32
C PHE A 42 -3.52 9.83 34.32
N ASP A 43 -3.65 8.51 34.17
CA ASP A 43 -4.44 7.65 35.06
C ASP A 43 -5.87 8.17 35.32
N ILE A 44 -6.53 8.57 34.23
CA ILE A 44 -7.92 9.03 34.24
C ILE A 44 -8.82 7.85 33.84
N PRO A 45 -9.69 7.36 34.73
CA PRO A 45 -10.57 6.24 34.42
C PRO A 45 -11.61 6.66 33.37
N LEU A 46 -11.82 5.78 32.40
CA LEU A 46 -12.76 5.98 31.31
C LEU A 46 -14.10 5.27 31.61
N PRO A 47 -15.24 5.79 31.13
CA PRO A 47 -16.51 5.10 31.22
C PRO A 47 -16.42 3.70 30.58
N PRO A 48 -16.92 2.64 31.24
CA PRO A 48 -16.89 1.30 30.69
C PRO A 48 -17.76 1.19 29.43
N MET A 49 -17.50 0.16 28.62
CA MET A 49 -18.31 -0.11 27.44
C MET A 49 -19.80 -0.27 27.83
N GLY A 50 -20.67 0.42 27.09
CA GLY A 50 -22.12 0.44 27.36
C GLY A 50 -22.57 1.42 28.43
N TYR A 51 -21.67 2.18 29.07
CA TYR A 51 -22.04 3.24 30.03
C TYR A 51 -23.06 4.23 29.43
N TRP A 52 -22.74 4.79 28.26
CA TRP A 52 -23.61 5.78 27.58
C TRP A 52 -24.95 5.20 27.13
N GLN A 53 -24.96 3.93 26.71
CA GLN A 53 -26.20 3.23 26.35
C GLN A 53 -27.08 3.02 27.59
N LYS A 54 -26.49 2.59 28.72
CA LYS A 54 -27.23 2.43 29.99
C LYS A 54 -27.79 3.77 30.48
N LEU A 55 -27.02 4.86 30.36
CA LEU A 55 -27.45 6.21 30.72
C LEU A 55 -28.62 6.69 29.84
N GLN A 56 -28.55 6.47 28.52
CA GLN A 56 -29.63 6.82 27.58
C GLN A 56 -30.94 6.11 27.89
N PHE A 57 -30.89 4.87 28.38
CA PHE A 57 -32.07 4.08 28.77
C PHE A 57 -32.43 4.24 30.26
N GLY A 58 -31.92 5.27 30.95
CA GLY A 58 -32.28 5.60 32.33
C GLY A 58 -31.85 4.57 33.38
N LYS A 59 -30.90 3.68 33.06
CA LYS A 59 -30.42 2.65 33.99
C LYS A 59 -29.39 3.23 34.96
N LYS A 60 -29.35 2.70 36.19
CA LYS A 60 -28.33 3.05 37.19
C LYS A 60 -26.93 2.76 36.63
N VAL A 61 -26.07 3.77 36.62
CA VAL A 61 -24.66 3.67 36.22
C VAL A 61 -23.75 4.06 37.37
N VAL A 62 -22.57 3.45 37.44
CA VAL A 62 -21.55 3.75 38.46
C VAL A 62 -20.46 4.58 37.80
N LYS A 63 -20.18 5.77 38.35
CA LYS A 63 -19.06 6.62 37.95
C LYS A 63 -17.83 6.24 38.78
N THR A 64 -16.77 5.77 38.12
CA THR A 64 -15.51 5.41 38.78
C THR A 64 -14.82 6.67 39.25
N LEU A 65 -14.52 6.77 40.55
CA LEU A 65 -13.86 7.94 41.14
C LEU A 65 -12.45 8.12 40.57
N LEU A 66 -12.02 9.38 40.45
CA LEU A 66 -10.68 9.73 40.00
C LEU A 66 -9.66 9.36 41.10
N PRO A 67 -8.66 8.49 40.83
CA PRO A 67 -7.66 8.11 41.83
C PRO A 67 -6.85 9.32 42.32
N GLN A 68 -6.58 9.43 43.62
CA GLN A 68 -5.79 10.55 44.15
C GLN A 68 -4.30 10.39 43.77
N GLN A 69 -3.66 11.48 43.33
CA GLN A 69 -2.23 11.50 43.00
C GLN A 69 -1.56 12.71 43.65
N GLU A 70 -0.37 12.51 44.23
CA GLU A 70 0.37 13.53 44.99
C GLU A 70 0.91 14.69 44.13
N ASN A 71 0.97 14.52 42.80
CA ASN A 71 1.47 15.53 41.87
C ASN A 71 0.49 15.72 40.71
N GLU A 72 -0.45 16.66 40.83
CA GLU A 72 -1.34 17.05 39.74
C GLU A 72 -0.55 17.76 38.63
N LYS A 73 -0.16 17.00 37.59
CA LYS A 73 0.53 17.55 36.43
C LYS A 73 -0.47 18.18 35.46
N GLU A 74 -0.21 19.42 35.04
CA GLU A 74 -0.96 20.10 33.98
C GLU A 74 -0.92 19.27 32.67
N ILE A 75 -2.09 18.93 32.14
CA ILE A 75 -2.23 18.17 30.89
C ILE A 75 -2.11 19.14 29.72
N LYS A 76 -0.98 19.08 29.02
CA LYS A 76 -0.74 19.87 27.80
C LYS A 76 -1.13 19.08 26.57
N ILE A 77 -2.32 19.36 26.03
CA ILE A 77 -2.79 18.80 24.76
C ILE A 77 -2.34 19.73 23.64
N HIS A 78 -1.44 19.23 22.79
CA HIS A 78 -0.98 19.98 21.62
C HIS A 78 -2.05 19.89 20.55
N VAL A 79 -2.84 20.96 20.39
CA VAL A 79 -3.85 21.06 19.34
C VAL A 79 -3.17 21.69 18.14
N ASP A 80 -2.73 20.81 17.26
CA ASP A 80 -2.23 21.22 15.97
C ASP A 80 -3.44 21.63 15.11
N ARG A 81 -3.69 22.94 15.02
CA ARG A 81 -4.72 23.49 14.12
C ARG A 81 -4.36 23.33 12.64
N THR A 82 -3.10 22.99 12.32
CA THR A 82 -2.65 22.69 10.95
C THR A 82 -2.73 21.21 10.62
N LYS A 83 -2.93 20.34 11.62
CA LYS A 83 -3.49 19.01 11.36
C LYS A 83 -4.94 19.20 10.97
N ASN A 84 -5.18 19.28 9.66
CA ASN A 84 -6.41 18.80 9.06
C ASN A 84 -6.82 17.50 9.76
N ASP A 85 -8.13 17.32 9.96
CA ASP A 85 -8.79 16.17 10.60
C ASP A 85 -7.85 14.96 10.72
N PRO A 86 -7.58 14.41 11.93
CA PRO A 86 -6.67 13.28 12.12
C PRO A 86 -6.98 12.07 11.20
N ASN A 87 -8.15 12.07 10.53
CA ASN A 87 -8.37 11.36 9.27
C ASN A 87 -8.41 12.32 8.05
N PRO A 88 -7.31 12.49 7.28
CA PRO A 88 -7.33 13.24 6.01
C PRO A 88 -8.33 12.69 4.98
N ILE A 89 -8.72 11.42 5.13
CA ILE A 89 -9.78 10.78 4.34
C ILE A 89 -11.16 11.38 4.65
N ASN A 90 -11.43 11.76 5.90
CA ASN A 90 -12.71 12.32 6.29
C ASN A 90 -12.87 13.77 5.79
N SER A 91 -11.82 14.59 5.87
CA SER A 91 -11.82 15.94 5.31
C SER A 91 -11.96 15.92 3.78
N LEU A 92 -11.26 15.02 3.08
CA LEU A 92 -11.40 14.86 1.64
C LEU A 92 -12.83 14.47 1.25
N LYS A 93 -13.40 13.50 1.97
CA LYS A 93 -14.77 13.05 1.74
C LYS A 93 -15.78 14.17 1.98
N GLN A 94 -15.58 15.05 2.96
CA GLN A 94 -16.44 16.21 3.21
C GLN A 94 -16.41 17.18 2.02
N ILE A 95 -15.21 17.57 1.57
CA ILE A 95 -15.03 18.46 0.41
C ILE A 95 -15.70 17.87 -0.84
N VAL A 96 -15.48 16.58 -1.11
CA VAL A 96 -16.12 15.88 -2.23
C VAL A 96 -17.64 15.84 -2.08
N THR A 97 -18.14 15.60 -0.86
CA THR A 97 -19.58 15.57 -0.58
C THR A 97 -20.22 16.92 -0.90
N GLU A 98 -19.61 18.02 -0.45
CA GLU A 98 -20.08 19.37 -0.74
C GLU A 98 -20.08 19.66 -2.24
N LYS A 99 -18.98 19.34 -2.94
CA LYS A 99 -18.86 19.48 -4.41
C LYS A 99 -19.94 18.71 -5.17
N ILE A 100 -20.23 17.47 -4.77
CA ILE A 100 -21.27 16.66 -5.41
C ILE A 100 -22.66 17.23 -5.14
N LYS A 101 -22.95 17.63 -3.89
CA LYS A 101 -24.25 18.20 -3.52
C LYS A 101 -24.53 19.55 -4.15
N SER A 102 -23.51 20.39 -4.32
CA SER A 102 -23.66 21.71 -4.93
C SER A 102 -23.76 21.66 -6.47
N ASN A 103 -23.45 20.53 -7.10
CA ASN A 103 -23.47 20.41 -8.55
C ASN A 103 -24.88 20.08 -9.07
N SER A 104 -25.61 21.12 -9.47
CA SER A 104 -26.98 21.02 -10.00
C SER A 104 -27.11 20.29 -11.33
N ALA A 105 -26.01 20.04 -12.05
CA ALA A 105 -26.03 19.28 -13.30
C ALA A 105 -26.06 17.75 -13.07
N LEU A 106 -25.87 17.28 -11.83
CA LEU A 106 -25.93 15.86 -11.50
C LEU A 106 -27.36 15.37 -11.35
N ILE A 107 -27.62 14.18 -11.91
CA ILE A 107 -28.90 13.50 -11.88
C ILE A 107 -28.85 12.48 -10.74
N LEU A 108 -29.13 12.90 -9.50
CA LEU A 108 -29.01 12.03 -8.32
C LEU A 108 -30.14 11.01 -8.18
N LYS A 109 -31.30 11.26 -8.81
CA LYS A 109 -32.43 10.33 -8.83
C LYS A 109 -32.46 9.57 -10.15
N VAL A 110 -32.46 8.24 -10.08
CA VAL A 110 -32.57 7.38 -11.27
C VAL A 110 -33.99 7.48 -11.84
N SER A 111 -34.10 7.73 -13.15
CA SER A 111 -35.39 7.75 -13.86
C SER A 111 -36.03 6.36 -13.82
N GLU A 112 -37.37 6.30 -13.76
CA GLU A 112 -38.14 5.04 -13.87
C GLU A 112 -38.12 4.47 -15.29
N ARG A 113 -37.86 5.30 -16.29
CA ARG A 113 -37.80 4.92 -17.71
C ARG A 113 -36.46 5.29 -18.32
N LEU A 114 -35.95 4.41 -19.17
CA LEU A 114 -34.74 4.67 -19.96
C LEU A 114 -35.14 5.50 -21.18
N SER A 115 -34.76 6.78 -21.19
CA SER A 115 -35.02 7.69 -22.31
C SER A 115 -33.72 8.34 -22.76
N LYS A 116 -33.47 8.34 -24.08
CA LYS A 116 -32.21 8.78 -24.69
C LYS A 116 -30.98 8.23 -23.91
N PRO A 117 -30.83 6.90 -23.84
CA PRO A 117 -29.69 6.28 -23.17
C PRO A 117 -28.37 6.65 -23.83
N ASP A 118 -27.29 6.55 -23.06
CA ASP A 118 -25.94 6.60 -23.60
C ASP A 118 -25.71 5.50 -24.66
N GLU A 119 -24.82 5.73 -25.62
CA GLU A 119 -24.51 4.76 -26.67
C GLU A 119 -24.01 3.43 -26.09
N ILE A 120 -23.21 3.49 -25.02
CA ILE A 120 -22.71 2.30 -24.31
C ILE A 120 -23.88 1.47 -23.74
N VAL A 121 -24.89 2.14 -23.17
CA VAL A 121 -26.07 1.48 -22.58
C VAL A 121 -26.96 0.92 -23.67
N SER A 122 -27.08 1.62 -24.79
CA SER A 122 -27.87 1.19 -25.95
C SER A 122 -27.32 -0.11 -26.53
N LYS A 123 -25.98 -0.21 -26.67
CA LYS A 123 -25.30 -1.44 -27.09
C LYS A 123 -25.46 -2.58 -26.09
N ALA A 124 -25.36 -2.28 -24.79
CA ALA A 124 -25.58 -3.28 -23.73
C ALA A 124 -27.02 -3.80 -23.72
N GLN A 125 -28.01 -2.94 -23.93
CA GLN A 125 -29.42 -3.30 -24.02
C GLN A 125 -29.66 -4.23 -25.20
N ALA A 126 -29.25 -3.83 -26.41
CA ALA A 126 -29.42 -4.64 -27.61
C ALA A 126 -28.75 -6.02 -27.48
N ASN A 127 -27.60 -6.09 -26.80
CA ASN A 127 -26.94 -7.36 -26.51
C ASN A 127 -27.78 -8.24 -25.57
N LEU A 128 -28.23 -7.70 -24.42
CA LEU A 128 -29.01 -8.44 -23.43
C LEU A 128 -30.36 -8.92 -23.97
N ASP A 129 -30.98 -8.16 -24.87
CA ASP A 129 -32.25 -8.53 -25.52
C ASP A 129 -32.13 -9.82 -26.36
N THR A 130 -30.93 -10.15 -26.84
CA THR A 130 -30.67 -11.40 -27.58
C THR A 130 -30.38 -12.61 -26.68
N LYS A 131 -30.15 -12.40 -25.38
CA LYS A 131 -29.71 -13.46 -24.46
C LYS A 131 -30.89 -14.27 -23.96
N LYS A 132 -30.65 -15.57 -23.80
CA LYS A 132 -31.56 -16.52 -23.15
C LYS A 132 -30.90 -17.07 -21.90
N VAL A 133 -31.70 -17.36 -20.89
CA VAL A 133 -31.21 -17.96 -19.64
C VAL A 133 -30.71 -19.37 -19.93
N HIS A 134 -29.46 -19.64 -19.56
CA HIS A 134 -28.86 -20.97 -19.64
C HIS A 134 -28.23 -21.33 -18.30
N ASP A 135 -28.80 -22.32 -17.62
CA ASP A 135 -28.37 -22.71 -16.25
C ASP A 135 -26.97 -23.32 -16.16
N SER A 136 -26.37 -23.72 -17.28
CA SER A 136 -25.02 -24.32 -17.34
C SER A 136 -23.90 -23.32 -17.63
N TYR A 137 -24.21 -22.17 -18.24
CA TYR A 137 -23.20 -21.20 -18.67
C TYR A 137 -22.90 -20.14 -17.61
N GLU A 138 -23.91 -19.78 -16.82
CA GLU A 138 -23.77 -18.74 -15.80
C GLU A 138 -23.42 -19.31 -14.44
N LYS A 139 -22.46 -18.67 -13.76
CA LYS A 139 -22.10 -19.01 -12.38
C LYS A 139 -23.27 -18.80 -11.41
N ILE A 140 -24.19 -17.90 -11.73
CA ILE A 140 -25.41 -17.64 -10.99
C ILE A 140 -26.59 -18.08 -11.87
N LYS A 141 -27.27 -19.15 -11.47
CA LYS A 141 -28.43 -19.69 -12.20
C LYS A 141 -29.56 -18.67 -12.26
N GLY A 142 -30.27 -18.66 -13.39
CA GLY A 142 -31.34 -17.71 -13.67
C GLY A 142 -30.88 -16.31 -14.11
N THR A 143 -29.58 -16.11 -14.38
CA THR A 143 -29.05 -14.85 -14.91
C THR A 143 -28.71 -14.93 -16.40
N ILE A 144 -28.57 -13.77 -17.00
CA ILE A 144 -27.94 -13.55 -18.31
C ILE A 144 -26.81 -12.54 -18.12
N SER A 145 -25.81 -12.63 -18.99
CA SER A 145 -24.68 -11.70 -19.00
C SER A 145 -24.48 -11.02 -20.35
N THR A 146 -23.95 -9.82 -20.31
CA THR A 146 -23.40 -9.12 -21.48
C THR A 146 -22.13 -9.79 -21.97
N ASP A 147 -21.89 -9.74 -23.27
CA ASP A 147 -20.63 -10.24 -23.86
C ASP A 147 -19.40 -9.40 -23.48
N ARG A 148 -18.20 -9.94 -23.74
CA ARG A 148 -16.94 -9.20 -23.59
C ARG A 148 -16.92 -7.97 -24.50
N GLY A 149 -16.29 -6.89 -24.03
CA GLY A 149 -16.28 -5.61 -24.76
C GLY A 149 -17.55 -4.76 -24.56
N LEU A 150 -18.43 -5.17 -23.65
CA LEU A 150 -19.59 -4.40 -23.18
C LEU A 150 -19.49 -4.17 -21.66
N PRO A 151 -20.27 -3.23 -21.08
CA PRO A 151 -20.41 -3.10 -19.64
C PRO A 151 -20.81 -4.43 -19.03
N ASN A 152 -20.05 -4.91 -18.04
CA ASN A 152 -20.30 -6.22 -17.44
C ASN A 152 -21.53 -6.17 -16.53
N ILE A 153 -22.64 -6.66 -17.07
CA ILE A 153 -23.93 -6.78 -16.39
C ILE A 153 -24.25 -8.27 -16.28
N VAL A 154 -24.50 -8.77 -15.07
CA VAL A 154 -24.92 -10.16 -14.82
C VAL A 154 -26.16 -10.14 -13.94
N VAL A 155 -27.34 -10.28 -14.54
CA VAL A 155 -28.64 -10.12 -13.85
C VAL A 155 -29.68 -11.08 -14.38
N SER A 156 -30.71 -11.36 -13.60
CA SER A 156 -31.89 -12.07 -14.10
C SER A 156 -32.67 -11.21 -15.11
N PRO A 157 -33.41 -11.80 -16.07
CA PRO A 157 -34.13 -11.04 -17.10
C PRO A 157 -35.05 -9.94 -16.56
N LYS A 158 -35.70 -10.18 -15.41
CA LYS A 158 -36.55 -9.19 -14.71
C LYS A 158 -35.80 -7.93 -14.26
N ASN A 159 -34.49 -8.01 -14.06
CA ASN A 159 -33.65 -6.94 -13.55
C ASN A 159 -32.88 -6.18 -14.65
N VAL A 160 -33.03 -6.56 -15.92
CA VAL A 160 -32.32 -5.93 -17.06
C VAL A 160 -32.68 -4.45 -17.21
N SER A 161 -33.98 -4.11 -17.24
CA SER A 161 -34.41 -2.71 -17.38
C SER A 161 -33.88 -1.85 -16.22
N ARG A 162 -33.89 -2.41 -15.00
CA ARG A 162 -33.41 -1.73 -13.80
C ARG A 162 -31.90 -1.50 -13.83
N SER A 163 -31.11 -2.51 -14.20
CA SER A 163 -29.65 -2.38 -14.29
C SER A 163 -29.23 -1.36 -15.35
N LEU A 164 -29.90 -1.32 -16.51
CA LEU A 164 -29.62 -0.35 -17.56
C LEU A 164 -29.92 1.10 -17.14
N ARG A 165 -31.01 1.34 -16.39
CA ARG A 165 -31.33 2.68 -15.84
C ARG A 165 -30.29 3.16 -14.84
N ILE A 166 -29.82 2.27 -13.95
CA ILE A 166 -28.73 2.57 -13.01
C ILE A 166 -27.44 2.89 -13.77
N LEU A 167 -27.10 2.06 -14.76
CA LEU A 167 -25.89 2.22 -15.56
C LEU A 167 -25.87 3.55 -16.33
N ASP A 168 -26.97 3.87 -17.00
CA ASP A 168 -27.13 5.12 -17.76
C ASP A 168 -26.98 6.35 -16.87
N ASN A 169 -27.63 6.32 -15.70
CA ASN A 169 -27.53 7.41 -14.74
C ASN A 169 -26.08 7.61 -14.27
N LEU A 170 -25.37 6.53 -13.92
CA LEU A 170 -23.97 6.60 -13.49
C LEU A 170 -23.07 7.12 -14.61
N ILE A 171 -23.21 6.61 -15.84
CA ILE A 171 -22.42 7.09 -16.99
C ILE A 171 -22.62 8.58 -17.21
N LYS A 172 -23.87 9.05 -17.24
CA LYS A 172 -24.19 10.48 -17.44
C LYS A 172 -23.59 11.33 -16.33
N ASN A 173 -23.74 10.94 -15.07
CA ASN A 173 -23.16 11.67 -13.94
C ASN A 173 -21.62 11.72 -14.00
N PHE A 174 -20.95 10.61 -14.29
CA PHE A 174 -19.50 10.61 -14.40
C PHE A 174 -19.01 11.44 -15.60
N LYS A 175 -19.71 11.42 -16.74
CA LYS A 175 -19.43 12.35 -17.85
C LYS A 175 -19.58 13.81 -17.43
N THR A 176 -20.65 14.15 -16.69
CA THR A 176 -20.85 15.49 -16.13
C THR A 176 -19.73 15.91 -15.16
N LEU A 177 -19.16 14.96 -14.42
CA LEU A 177 -17.99 15.20 -13.56
C LEU A 177 -16.66 15.29 -14.33
N GLY A 178 -16.67 15.16 -15.66
CA GLY A 178 -15.48 15.25 -16.52
C GLY A 178 -14.70 13.96 -16.69
N TYR A 179 -15.26 12.81 -16.28
CA TYR A 179 -14.60 11.52 -16.42
C TYR A 179 -14.63 11.04 -17.86
N LYS A 180 -13.53 10.42 -18.29
CA LYS A 180 -13.50 9.66 -19.54
C LYS A 180 -14.17 8.31 -19.32
N VAL A 181 -15.19 8.02 -20.13
CA VAL A 181 -15.93 6.76 -20.08
C VAL A 181 -15.57 5.93 -21.30
N SER A 182 -15.11 4.71 -21.10
CA SER A 182 -14.77 3.77 -22.16
C SER A 182 -15.13 2.35 -21.78
N VAL A 183 -15.12 1.43 -22.74
CA VAL A 183 -15.32 0.00 -22.50
C VAL A 183 -14.15 -0.76 -23.09
N ASP A 184 -13.61 -1.71 -22.34
CA ASP A 184 -12.58 -2.64 -22.81
C ASP A 184 -12.98 -4.10 -22.54
N SER A 185 -12.03 -5.02 -22.69
CA SER A 185 -12.26 -6.45 -22.48
C SER A 185 -12.71 -6.81 -21.06
N GLU A 186 -12.43 -5.97 -20.07
CA GLU A 186 -12.76 -6.18 -18.66
C GLU A 186 -14.09 -5.54 -18.25
N GLY A 187 -14.64 -4.64 -19.08
CA GLY A 187 -15.94 -4.01 -18.90
C GLY A 187 -15.91 -2.49 -19.00
N LEU A 188 -16.86 -1.82 -18.32
CA LEU A 188 -16.98 -0.37 -18.32
C LEU A 188 -15.90 0.27 -17.43
N LYS A 189 -15.18 1.24 -18.00
CA LYS A 189 -14.12 1.98 -17.34
C LYS A 189 -14.49 3.44 -17.16
N PHE A 190 -14.18 3.97 -15.99
CA PHE A 190 -14.17 5.40 -15.70
C PHE A 190 -12.72 5.81 -15.44
N ALA A 191 -12.23 6.84 -16.13
CA ALA A 191 -10.87 7.33 -15.99
C ALA A 191 -10.83 8.83 -15.70
N ALA A 192 -10.05 9.20 -14.69
CA ALA A 192 -9.79 10.56 -14.24
C ALA A 192 -8.46 10.59 -13.47
N TYR A 193 -7.79 11.73 -13.40
CA TYR A 193 -6.53 11.90 -12.65
C TYR A 193 -5.45 10.85 -12.96
N GLU A 194 -5.36 10.38 -14.21
CA GLU A 194 -4.47 9.28 -14.66
C GLU A 194 -4.72 7.91 -14.02
N ASP A 195 -5.83 7.77 -13.28
CA ASP A 195 -6.30 6.52 -12.73
C ASP A 195 -7.49 6.00 -13.55
N LYS A 196 -7.79 4.71 -13.37
CA LYS A 196 -8.97 4.08 -13.94
C LYS A 196 -9.60 3.13 -12.94
N ILE A 197 -10.93 3.10 -12.92
CA ILE A 197 -11.72 2.11 -12.18
C ILE A 197 -12.63 1.36 -13.14
N THR A 198 -13.06 0.17 -12.73
CA THR A 198 -13.98 -0.67 -13.50
C THR A 198 -15.30 -0.79 -12.77
N LEU A 199 -16.41 -0.67 -13.49
CA LEU A 199 -17.74 -0.83 -12.92
C LEU A 199 -18.42 -2.09 -13.44
N TYR A 200 -19.01 -2.84 -12.52
CA TYR A 200 -19.82 -4.03 -12.79
C TYR A 200 -21.20 -3.85 -12.15
N ILE A 201 -22.24 -4.36 -12.80
CA ILE A 201 -23.56 -4.53 -12.18
C ILE A 201 -23.84 -6.03 -12.09
N LYS A 202 -24.06 -6.53 -10.88
CA LYS A 202 -24.33 -7.96 -10.64
C LYS A 202 -25.54 -8.15 -9.74
N GLU A 203 -26.35 -9.14 -10.06
CA GLU A 203 -27.36 -9.63 -9.13
C GLU A 203 -26.71 -10.55 -8.08
N LYS A 204 -27.10 -10.33 -6.83
CA LYS A 204 -26.73 -11.18 -5.70
C LYS A 204 -27.40 -12.54 -5.83
N SER A 205 -26.81 -13.53 -5.17
CA SER A 205 -27.32 -14.88 -5.16
C SER A 205 -27.43 -15.45 -3.75
N ASN A 206 -28.33 -16.41 -3.61
CA ASN A 206 -28.41 -17.28 -2.45
C ASN A 206 -27.92 -18.68 -2.85
N ILE A 207 -27.36 -19.42 -1.89
CA ILE A 207 -27.01 -20.83 -2.10
C ILE A 207 -28.28 -21.66 -1.93
N LYS A 208 -28.56 -22.55 -2.88
CA LYS A 208 -29.59 -23.58 -2.79
C LYS A 208 -28.95 -24.95 -2.97
N ASP A 209 -29.19 -25.84 -2.03
CA ASP A 209 -28.81 -27.24 -2.18
C ASP A 209 -29.73 -27.90 -3.22
N THR A 210 -29.14 -28.54 -4.23
CA THR A 210 -29.85 -29.29 -5.26
C THR A 210 -29.35 -30.72 -5.26
N THR A 211 -30.26 -31.67 -5.45
CA THR A 211 -29.91 -33.10 -5.57
C THR A 211 -30.28 -33.53 -6.98
N ASN A 212 -29.33 -34.10 -7.72
CA ASN A 212 -29.63 -34.62 -9.05
C ASN A 212 -30.36 -35.98 -8.95
N GLU A 213 -30.86 -36.47 -10.10
CA GLU A 213 -31.57 -37.75 -10.20
C GLU A 213 -30.75 -38.96 -9.74
N ARG A 214 -29.41 -38.82 -9.71
CA ARG A 214 -28.46 -39.85 -9.24
C ARG A 214 -28.11 -39.71 -7.75
N GLY A 215 -28.80 -38.84 -7.00
CA GLY A 215 -28.59 -38.62 -5.57
C GLY A 215 -27.39 -37.75 -5.18
N TRP A 216 -26.66 -37.19 -6.16
CA TRP A 216 -25.52 -36.31 -5.88
C TRP A 216 -26.01 -34.93 -5.48
N LYS A 217 -25.49 -34.43 -4.36
CA LYS A 217 -25.78 -33.09 -3.85
C LYS A 217 -24.84 -32.07 -4.48
N SER A 218 -25.40 -30.97 -4.96
CA SER A 218 -24.70 -29.77 -5.45
C SER A 218 -25.18 -28.54 -4.68
N ARG A 219 -24.36 -27.49 -4.68
CA ARG A 219 -24.71 -26.16 -4.17
C ARG A 219 -24.76 -25.19 -5.33
N ASP A 220 -25.97 -24.82 -5.70
CA ASP A 220 -26.21 -23.89 -6.79
C ASP A 220 -26.39 -22.46 -6.24
N LEU A 221 -25.78 -21.49 -6.92
CA LEU A 221 -26.03 -20.08 -6.67
C LEU A 221 -27.22 -19.63 -7.52
N ILE A 222 -28.29 -19.16 -6.87
CA ILE A 222 -29.51 -18.72 -7.54
C ILE A 222 -29.70 -17.22 -7.31
N ALA A 223 -29.98 -16.49 -8.38
CA ALA A 223 -30.21 -15.06 -8.34
C ALA A 223 -31.36 -14.71 -7.37
N ASN A 224 -31.14 -13.73 -6.48
CA ASN A 224 -32.07 -13.40 -5.39
C ASN A 224 -32.83 -12.08 -5.58
N GLY A 225 -32.71 -11.44 -6.75
CA GLY A 225 -33.37 -10.18 -7.08
C GLY A 225 -32.60 -8.92 -6.68
N LYS A 226 -31.63 -8.99 -5.76
CA LYS A 226 -30.92 -7.82 -5.24
C LYS A 226 -29.75 -7.44 -6.15
N LEU A 227 -29.74 -6.23 -6.66
CA LEU A 227 -28.66 -5.69 -7.49
C LEU A 227 -27.50 -5.18 -6.64
N ALA A 228 -26.30 -5.26 -7.21
CA ALA A 228 -25.09 -4.70 -6.65
C ALA A 228 -24.26 -4.02 -7.75
N VAL A 229 -23.89 -2.77 -7.51
CA VAL A 229 -22.87 -2.04 -8.26
C VAL A 229 -21.53 -2.30 -7.59
N LYS A 230 -20.58 -2.86 -8.33
CA LYS A 230 -19.21 -3.12 -7.88
C LYS A 230 -18.24 -2.23 -8.62
N ILE A 231 -17.40 -1.54 -7.87
CA ILE A 231 -16.31 -0.72 -8.38
C ILE A 231 -15.01 -1.43 -8.03
N VAL A 232 -14.24 -1.77 -9.06
CA VAL A 232 -13.00 -2.56 -8.94
C VAL A 232 -11.80 -1.77 -9.40
N GLN A 233 -10.77 -1.82 -8.57
CA GLN A 233 -9.42 -1.35 -8.85
C GLN A 233 -8.42 -2.24 -8.09
N TYR A 234 -7.70 -1.74 -7.08
CA TYR A 234 -6.86 -2.55 -6.19
C TYR A 234 -7.67 -3.41 -5.20
N GLY A 235 -8.95 -3.10 -5.04
CA GLY A 235 -9.92 -3.87 -4.28
C GLY A 235 -11.31 -3.70 -4.88
N THR A 236 -12.32 -4.29 -4.25
CA THR A 236 -13.72 -4.17 -4.68
C THR A 236 -14.53 -3.38 -3.65
N ILE A 237 -15.09 -2.26 -4.07
CA ILE A 237 -16.11 -1.52 -3.32
C ILE A 237 -17.47 -1.94 -3.88
N GLU A 238 -18.42 -2.24 -3.00
CA GLU A 238 -19.74 -2.73 -3.40
C GLU A 238 -20.87 -1.92 -2.77
N PHE A 239 -21.85 -1.56 -3.61
CA PHE A 239 -23.11 -0.95 -3.23
C PHE A 239 -24.23 -1.87 -3.67
N ALA A 240 -24.91 -2.50 -2.72
CA ALA A 240 -25.95 -3.48 -3.00
C ALA A 240 -27.30 -3.04 -2.44
N ASP A 241 -28.35 -3.60 -3.02
CA ASP A 241 -29.70 -3.51 -2.47
C ASP A 241 -29.73 -4.16 -1.08
N THR A 242 -30.51 -3.53 -0.22
CA THR A 242 -30.94 -4.05 1.06
C THR A 242 -32.46 -3.94 1.14
N ASP A 243 -33.07 -4.52 2.16
CA ASP A 243 -34.53 -4.47 2.32
C ASP A 243 -35.05 -3.04 2.60
N LYS A 244 -34.15 -2.10 2.91
CA LYS A 244 -34.48 -0.71 3.26
C LYS A 244 -33.97 0.34 2.26
N LEU A 245 -33.02 -0.04 1.41
CA LEU A 245 -32.27 0.90 0.58
C LEU A 245 -31.87 0.21 -0.72
N LEU A 246 -32.30 0.78 -1.85
CA LEU A 246 -31.96 0.28 -3.16
C LEU A 246 -30.66 0.93 -3.68
N VAL A 247 -30.10 0.38 -4.75
CA VAL A 247 -28.94 0.96 -5.43
C VAL A 247 -29.25 2.33 -6.04
N GLU A 248 -30.46 2.53 -6.57
CA GLU A 248 -30.92 3.82 -7.14
C GLU A 248 -30.91 4.95 -6.11
N ASP A 249 -31.14 4.62 -4.84
CA ASP A 249 -31.12 5.60 -3.74
C ASP A 249 -29.69 5.92 -3.29
N GLN A 250 -28.70 5.17 -3.78
CA GLN A 250 -27.30 5.28 -3.39
C GLN A 250 -26.43 5.99 -4.44
N ILE A 251 -27.01 6.56 -5.50
CA ILE A 251 -26.25 7.25 -6.57
C ILE A 251 -25.33 8.33 -6.01
N GLU A 252 -25.84 9.23 -5.16
CA GLU A 252 -25.02 10.27 -4.53
C GLU A 252 -23.83 9.66 -3.76
N LYS A 253 -24.09 8.61 -2.98
CA LYS A 253 -23.06 7.90 -2.19
C LYS A 253 -22.02 7.22 -3.08
N ILE A 254 -22.43 6.67 -4.22
CA ILE A 254 -21.54 6.06 -5.22
C ILE A 254 -20.64 7.13 -5.83
N LEU A 255 -21.20 8.25 -6.29
CA LEU A 255 -20.45 9.37 -6.87
C LEU A 255 -19.43 9.93 -5.88
N ILE A 256 -19.83 10.20 -4.64
CA ILE A 256 -18.95 10.69 -3.57
C ILE A 256 -17.81 9.71 -3.34
N LYS A 257 -18.13 8.41 -3.21
CA LYS A 257 -17.10 7.40 -2.94
C LYS A 257 -16.10 7.33 -4.08
N VAL A 258 -16.56 7.27 -5.32
CA VAL A 258 -15.68 7.20 -6.49
C VAL A 258 -14.78 8.43 -6.59
N GLU A 259 -15.35 9.64 -6.55
CA GLU A 259 -14.56 10.88 -6.62
C GLU A 259 -13.54 10.99 -5.48
N THR A 260 -13.91 10.57 -4.26
CA THR A 260 -13.00 10.53 -3.11
C THR A 260 -11.84 9.57 -3.35
N GLU A 261 -12.11 8.39 -3.93
CA GLU A 261 -11.07 7.42 -4.25
C GLU A 261 -10.10 7.95 -5.31
N PHE A 262 -10.61 8.57 -6.38
CA PHE A 262 -9.78 9.17 -7.42
C PHE A 262 -8.85 10.26 -6.88
N GLN A 263 -9.37 11.20 -6.10
CA GLN A 263 -8.53 12.25 -5.50
C GLN A 263 -7.51 11.68 -4.52
N ARG A 264 -7.87 10.64 -3.76
CA ARG A 264 -6.95 9.94 -2.86
C ARG A 264 -5.78 9.30 -3.62
N MET A 265 -6.05 8.70 -4.76
CA MET A 265 -5.02 8.05 -5.58
C MET A 265 -4.10 9.04 -6.25
N ALA A 266 -4.65 10.15 -6.75
CA ALA A 266 -3.87 11.25 -7.28
C ALA A 266 -2.88 11.79 -6.22
N GLU A 267 -3.34 12.01 -4.98
CA GLU A 267 -2.46 12.49 -3.91
C GLU A 267 -1.42 11.44 -3.51
N ASN A 268 -1.82 10.16 -3.37
CA ASN A 268 -0.87 9.08 -3.06
C ASN A 268 0.23 8.97 -4.13
N ARG A 269 -0.13 9.12 -5.42
CA ARG A 269 0.82 9.12 -6.54
C ARG A 269 1.78 10.29 -6.44
N ARG A 270 1.28 11.49 -6.11
CA ARG A 270 2.09 12.69 -5.91
C ARG A 270 3.10 12.51 -4.77
N VAL A 271 2.64 11.99 -3.64
CA VAL A 271 3.50 11.71 -2.47
C VAL A 271 4.54 10.65 -2.80
N TRP A 272 4.14 9.55 -3.45
CA TRP A 272 5.05 8.46 -3.82
C TRP A 272 6.16 8.93 -4.77
N LYS A 273 5.84 9.80 -5.74
CA LYS A 273 6.84 10.37 -6.66
C LYS A 273 7.91 11.15 -5.91
N ILE A 274 7.50 12.05 -5.01
CA ILE A 274 8.42 12.85 -4.18
C ILE A 274 9.29 11.95 -3.30
N GLU A 275 8.69 10.93 -2.66
CA GLU A 275 9.43 10.02 -1.79
C GLU A 275 10.42 9.14 -2.59
N SER A 276 10.03 8.69 -3.78
CA SER A 276 10.88 7.89 -4.64
C SER A 276 12.09 8.67 -5.15
N GLU A 277 11.92 9.93 -5.55
CA GLU A 277 13.02 10.82 -5.94
C GLU A 277 14.01 11.02 -4.79
N LYS A 278 13.50 11.33 -3.59
CA LYS A 278 14.33 11.48 -2.38
C LYS A 278 15.09 10.20 -2.01
N ARG A 279 14.45 9.04 -2.17
CA ARG A 279 15.07 7.73 -1.88
C ARG A 279 16.20 7.42 -2.86
N GLU A 280 16.02 7.77 -4.13
CA GLU A 280 17.02 7.59 -5.16
C GLU A 280 18.24 8.49 -4.96
N GLU A 281 18.03 9.75 -4.56
CA GLU A 281 19.12 10.67 -4.19
C GLU A 281 19.94 10.12 -3.01
N LEU A 282 19.27 9.66 -1.96
CA LEU A 282 19.92 9.04 -0.80
C LEU A 282 20.71 7.78 -1.19
N ARG A 283 20.16 6.96 -2.09
CA ARG A 283 20.83 5.75 -2.59
C ARG A 283 22.12 6.08 -3.31
N LYS A 284 22.12 7.08 -4.19
CA LYS A 284 23.32 7.55 -4.91
C LYS A 284 24.38 8.08 -3.97
N ILE A 285 23.98 8.82 -2.93
CA ILE A 285 24.91 9.34 -1.91
C ILE A 285 25.57 8.18 -1.16
N GLU A 286 24.80 7.17 -0.75
CA GLU A 286 25.34 6.02 -0.02
C GLU A 286 26.22 5.14 -0.92
N GLU A 287 25.82 4.89 -2.17
CA GLU A 287 26.63 4.17 -3.15
C GLU A 287 27.97 4.88 -3.42
N ALA A 288 27.96 6.20 -3.58
CA ALA A 288 29.18 6.99 -3.75
C ALA A 288 30.09 6.94 -2.51
N LYS A 289 29.50 7.02 -1.31
CA LYS A 289 30.22 6.90 -0.05
C LYS A 289 30.82 5.51 0.13
N GLN A 290 30.09 4.47 -0.24
CA GLN A 290 30.57 3.09 -0.17
C GLN A 290 31.73 2.87 -1.15
N LYS A 291 31.60 3.37 -2.39
CA LYS A 291 32.69 3.33 -3.37
C LYS A 291 33.97 4.00 -2.86
N LEU A 292 33.87 5.17 -2.24
CA LEU A 292 35.03 5.85 -1.65
C LEU A 292 35.66 5.03 -0.51
N LYS A 293 34.85 4.39 0.34
CA LYS A 293 35.37 3.50 1.39
C LYS A 293 36.07 2.28 0.81
N ASP A 294 35.50 1.68 -0.22
CA ASP A 294 36.07 0.49 -0.86
C ASP A 294 37.40 0.85 -1.55
N GLU A 295 37.45 1.98 -2.25
CA GLU A 295 38.70 2.50 -2.85
C GLU A 295 39.77 2.78 -1.79
N GLU A 296 39.39 3.41 -0.67
CA GLU A 296 40.31 3.68 0.45
C GLU A 296 40.81 2.39 1.10
N LEU A 297 39.92 1.42 1.33
CA LEU A 297 40.26 0.12 1.88
C LEU A 297 41.17 -0.65 0.94
N THR A 298 40.89 -0.66 -0.36
CA THR A 298 41.75 -1.31 -1.37
C THR A 298 43.15 -0.71 -1.35
N LYS A 299 43.29 0.62 -1.35
CA LYS A 299 44.60 1.29 -1.21
C LYS A 299 45.32 0.88 0.06
N PHE A 300 44.61 0.84 1.20
CA PHE A 300 45.18 0.43 2.47
C PHE A 300 45.63 -1.04 2.47
N ILE A 301 44.85 -1.95 1.87
CA ILE A 301 45.21 -3.37 1.73
C ILE A 301 46.51 -3.51 0.93
N TYR A 302 46.65 -2.80 -0.19
CA TYR A 302 47.89 -2.81 -0.97
C TYR A 302 49.09 -2.31 -0.14
N PHE A 303 48.94 -1.16 0.52
CA PHE A 303 49.99 -0.60 1.38
C PHE A 303 50.39 -1.56 2.52
N TYR A 304 49.41 -2.14 3.20
CA TYR A 304 49.61 -3.11 4.27
C TYR A 304 50.39 -4.35 3.77
N ASN A 305 49.95 -4.92 2.65
CA ASN A 305 50.58 -6.09 2.06
C ASN A 305 52.01 -5.81 1.60
N ASP A 306 52.25 -4.66 0.98
CA ASP A 306 53.61 -4.25 0.58
C ASP A 306 54.54 -4.08 1.77
N ALA A 307 54.08 -3.45 2.86
CA ALA A 307 54.88 -3.31 4.08
C ALA A 307 55.22 -4.68 4.71
N HIS A 308 54.25 -5.59 4.78
CA HIS A 308 54.47 -6.94 5.30
C HIS A 308 55.42 -7.75 4.42
N ARG A 309 55.24 -7.66 3.10
CA ARG A 309 56.09 -8.33 2.11
C ARG A 309 57.51 -7.77 2.11
N TRP A 310 57.67 -6.46 2.32
CA TRP A 310 58.99 -5.82 2.50
C TRP A 310 59.73 -6.40 3.70
N LYS A 311 59.06 -6.53 4.86
CA LYS A 311 59.68 -7.13 6.05
C LYS A 311 60.12 -8.58 5.81
N LYS A 312 59.28 -9.40 5.17
CA LYS A 312 59.62 -10.79 4.81
C LYS A 312 60.76 -10.84 3.80
N PHE A 313 60.77 -9.94 2.81
CA PHE A 313 61.87 -9.77 1.86
C PHE A 313 63.19 -9.46 2.56
N MET A 314 63.19 -8.55 3.55
CA MET A 314 64.40 -8.21 4.31
C MET A 314 64.97 -9.45 5.03
N ILE A 315 64.11 -10.28 5.64
CA ILE A 315 64.53 -11.54 6.27
C ILE A 315 65.19 -12.47 5.23
N LEU A 316 64.55 -12.66 4.07
CA LEU A 316 65.09 -13.52 3.00
C LEU A 316 66.41 -12.97 2.45
N LYS A 317 66.53 -11.65 2.31
CA LYS A 317 67.74 -10.97 1.84
C LYS A 317 68.89 -11.15 2.82
N GLU A 318 68.65 -10.93 4.11
CA GLU A 318 69.65 -11.14 5.16
C GLU A 318 70.16 -12.59 5.16
N TYR A 319 69.26 -13.56 5.02
CA TYR A 319 69.62 -14.98 4.91
C TYR A 319 70.44 -15.28 3.65
N PHE A 320 70.06 -14.73 2.49
CA PHE A 320 70.79 -14.87 1.23
C PHE A 320 72.22 -14.32 1.32
N GLU A 321 72.39 -13.11 1.88
CA GLU A 321 73.73 -12.51 2.08
C GLU A 321 74.58 -13.34 3.04
N HIS A 322 73.98 -13.89 4.10
CA HIS A 322 74.68 -14.82 4.99
C HIS A 322 75.20 -16.05 4.24
N LEU A 323 74.37 -16.73 3.45
CA LEU A 323 74.77 -17.89 2.65
C LEU A 323 75.88 -17.57 1.63
N LYS A 324 75.80 -16.39 1.01
CA LYS A 324 76.82 -15.90 0.08
C LYS A 324 78.17 -15.71 0.77
N SER A 325 78.17 -15.31 2.04
CA SER A 325 79.40 -15.08 2.82
C SER A 325 80.06 -16.37 3.34
N THR A 326 79.30 -17.45 3.57
CA THR A 326 79.83 -18.71 4.11
C THR A 326 80.39 -19.65 3.04
N ASN A 327 80.20 -19.35 1.76
CA ASN A 327 80.70 -20.14 0.60
C ASN A 327 80.26 -21.62 0.60
N THR A 328 79.14 -21.92 1.27
CA THR A 328 78.62 -23.26 1.54
C THR A 328 77.57 -23.75 0.53
N THR A 329 77.26 -22.96 -0.51
CA THR A 329 76.11 -23.18 -1.39
C THR A 329 76.50 -23.05 -2.87
N ASP A 330 75.91 -23.88 -3.73
CA ASP A 330 76.16 -23.90 -5.17
C ASP A 330 75.71 -22.60 -5.86
N LYS A 331 76.44 -22.18 -6.89
CA LYS A 331 76.24 -20.95 -7.66
C LYS A 331 74.88 -20.93 -8.35
N GLU A 332 74.42 -22.06 -8.86
CA GLU A 332 73.12 -22.17 -9.54
C GLU A 332 71.95 -21.85 -8.59
N TRP A 333 72.05 -22.28 -7.32
CA TRP A 333 71.03 -21.96 -6.31
C TRP A 333 71.04 -20.49 -5.92
N LEU A 334 72.23 -19.87 -5.81
CA LEU A 334 72.35 -18.44 -5.51
C LEU A 334 71.72 -17.57 -6.61
N ASP A 335 71.96 -17.89 -7.88
CA ASP A 335 71.35 -17.19 -9.02
C ASP A 335 69.81 -17.35 -9.03
N TRP A 336 69.30 -18.52 -8.63
CA TRP A 336 67.86 -18.74 -8.47
C TRP A 336 67.29 -17.90 -7.31
N ALA A 337 67.93 -17.90 -6.15
CA ALA A 337 67.46 -17.19 -4.96
C ALA A 337 67.45 -15.67 -5.18
N GLU A 338 68.44 -15.12 -5.89
CA GLU A 338 68.48 -13.70 -6.27
C GLU A 338 67.28 -13.31 -7.15
N LYS A 339 66.93 -14.13 -8.14
CA LYS A 339 65.72 -13.91 -8.97
C LYS A 339 64.43 -13.98 -8.16
N LYS A 340 64.33 -14.88 -7.18
CA LYS A 340 63.15 -14.97 -6.29
C LYS A 340 63.06 -13.78 -5.33
N LEU A 341 64.19 -13.25 -4.85
CA LEU A 341 64.23 -12.00 -4.09
C LEU A 341 63.70 -10.83 -4.91
N ASP A 342 64.10 -10.73 -6.18
CA ASP A 342 63.62 -9.70 -7.10
C ASP A 342 62.11 -9.79 -7.39
N TRP A 343 61.59 -11.00 -7.54
CA TRP A 343 60.16 -11.27 -7.72
C TRP A 343 59.35 -10.92 -6.47
N TYR A 344 59.88 -11.22 -5.28
CA TYR A 344 59.19 -11.04 -4.01
C TYR A 344 59.28 -9.60 -3.48
N ASN A 345 60.33 -8.86 -3.81
CA ASN A 345 60.56 -7.47 -3.38
C ASN A 345 59.39 -6.57 -3.83
N PRO A 346 58.66 -5.90 -2.91
CA PRO A 346 57.58 -4.98 -3.28
C PRO A 346 57.98 -3.81 -4.19
N ALA A 347 59.22 -3.32 -4.08
CA ALA A 347 59.69 -2.16 -4.85
C ALA A 347 60.09 -2.53 -6.29
N LYS A 348 60.67 -3.72 -6.49
CA LYS A 348 61.10 -4.19 -7.82
C LYS A 348 59.99 -5.00 -8.51
N ASN A 349 59.28 -5.80 -7.72
CA ASN A 349 58.12 -6.59 -8.08
C ASN A 349 58.28 -7.34 -9.41
N ALA A 350 59.44 -7.97 -9.62
CA ALA A 350 59.75 -8.59 -10.90
C ALA A 350 58.75 -9.71 -11.26
N GLU A 351 58.64 -9.99 -12.55
CA GLU A 351 57.85 -11.10 -13.08
C GLU A 351 58.65 -12.40 -13.01
N ASP A 352 57.95 -13.50 -12.76
CA ASP A 352 58.52 -14.85 -12.77
C ASP A 352 57.46 -15.79 -13.35
N ASN A 353 57.72 -16.26 -14.57
CA ASN A 353 56.76 -17.03 -15.36
C ASN A 353 56.34 -18.34 -14.67
N LEU A 354 57.16 -18.87 -13.76
CA LEU A 354 56.85 -20.09 -13.01
C LEU A 354 56.02 -19.82 -11.74
N MET A 355 55.76 -18.55 -11.41
CA MET A 355 55.05 -18.13 -10.19
C MET A 355 53.89 -17.15 -10.49
N GLU A 356 53.44 -17.05 -11.74
CA GLU A 356 52.36 -16.12 -12.16
C GLU A 356 51.04 -16.38 -11.42
N ASP A 357 50.75 -17.66 -11.16
CA ASP A 357 49.57 -18.13 -10.46
C ASP A 357 49.74 -18.14 -8.94
N VAL A 358 50.88 -17.68 -8.40
CA VAL A 358 51.11 -17.60 -6.95
C VAL A 358 50.73 -16.21 -6.44
N ASP A 359 49.98 -16.15 -5.34
CA ASP A 359 49.73 -14.89 -4.62
C ASP A 359 50.99 -14.48 -3.84
N LYS A 360 51.54 -13.30 -4.13
CA LYS A 360 52.79 -12.83 -3.50
C LYS A 360 52.63 -12.51 -2.01
N ASN A 361 51.42 -12.38 -1.47
CA ASN A 361 51.18 -12.05 -0.07
C ASN A 361 51.05 -13.31 0.79
N SER A 362 50.28 -14.30 0.31
CA SER A 362 50.09 -15.59 1.00
C SER A 362 51.12 -16.65 0.62
N LEU A 363 51.79 -16.52 -0.52
CA LEU A 363 52.64 -17.55 -1.15
C LEU A 363 51.89 -18.85 -1.47
N GLU A 364 50.58 -18.75 -1.69
CA GLU A 364 49.71 -19.86 -2.09
C GLU A 364 49.35 -19.76 -3.58
N ILE A 365 49.15 -20.91 -4.22
CA ILE A 365 48.64 -20.96 -5.60
C ILE A 365 47.20 -20.42 -5.61
N LYS A 366 46.96 -19.41 -6.45
CA LYS A 366 45.63 -18.86 -6.71
C LYS A 366 44.73 -19.98 -7.22
N LYS A 367 43.72 -20.35 -6.44
CA LYS A 367 42.73 -21.35 -6.87
C LYS A 367 42.04 -20.84 -8.15
N LYS A 368 42.28 -21.49 -9.30
CA LYS A 368 41.41 -21.32 -10.48
C LYS A 368 40.01 -21.76 -10.09
N ASN A 369 39.06 -20.84 -10.05
CA ASN A 369 37.64 -21.20 -9.91
C ASN A 369 37.27 -22.09 -11.09
N ARG A 370 36.92 -23.36 -10.80
CA ARG A 370 36.65 -24.40 -11.80
C ARG A 370 35.26 -24.28 -12.45
N TRP A 371 34.65 -23.10 -12.41
CA TRP A 371 33.29 -22.83 -12.88
C TRP A 371 33.17 -21.42 -13.46
N GLU A 372 33.83 -21.20 -14.60
CA GLU A 372 33.39 -20.22 -15.58
C GLU A 372 33.40 -20.96 -16.93
N TRP A 373 32.20 -21.37 -17.37
CA TRP A 373 31.90 -21.83 -18.73
C TRP A 373 31.06 -20.75 -19.40
#